data_AF-A0A964PA83-F1
#
_entry.id   AF-A0A964PA83-F1
#
_cell.length_a   1.000
_cell.length_b   1.000
_cell.length_c   1.000
_cell.angle_alpha   90.00
_cell.angle_beta   90.00
_cell.angle_gamma   90.00
#
_symmetry.space_group_name_H-M   'P 1'
#
loop_
_entity.id
_entity.type
_entity.pdbx_description
1 polymer ?
#
loop_
_entity_poly.entity_id
_entity_poly.type
_entity_poly.pdbx_seq_one_letter_code
_entity_poly.pdbx_strand_id
1 'polypeptide(L)'
;MATRPSSRRNSRKSGQISPQEFGKRYPAPTNYAGKFSWDPTTAKFWDEFNKDPNKDPPFDFNKPANKRGRWFDFRLNQQELAKFKENGFVVSERLSGQSFAELFYRIYANDLPVFVSSDAILHAWHRSYDAMLEELEATYLAGSLGEILTGMADKIPAAQKKYGDGILGDSLADADYFLAVAQSLLQDQQQPTKLKQDARVAKTLRAVKDLQIEEFILFGKKRDVDFSQFKVRGHYENSDVLKRYFKAMMWCGRMDMRIAGGEDYFGPLSSARELGSAMILNDLLARSGKFEDWQRFDRLIQTFVGRTDSATFAHLDALMKSAGLKSPADFKTAEDLEAFQAKILAGKVGLQEIRGDVYTSPFGADKQVVLPRSFTLLGQKFAVDSWVTAKVVYDDILWDGQKVGRMVPSCVDVAFAALGNNQTTPILVERMTHGKHPLRDKQNYQHNLAAARNTIDLHHSSAWDENLYMG
;
A
#
# COMPACT_ATOMS: atom_id res chain seq x y z
N MET A 1 2.93 -10.97 20.04
CA MET A 1 3.76 -9.86 19.52
C MET A 1 4.81 -10.45 18.58
N ALA A 2 4.49 -10.59 17.29
CA ALA A 2 5.48 -11.06 16.31
C ALA A 2 6.67 -10.09 16.32
N THR A 3 7.87 -10.62 16.52
CA THR A 3 9.11 -9.85 16.45
C THR A 3 9.17 -9.13 15.10
N ARG A 4 9.25 -7.79 15.14
CA ARG A 4 9.25 -6.95 13.93
C ARG A 4 10.46 -7.31 13.04
N PRO A 5 10.26 -7.43 11.72
CA PRO A 5 11.30 -7.86 10.78
C PRO A 5 12.42 -6.80 10.64
N SER A 6 13.51 -6.95 11.41
CA SER A 6 14.70 -6.12 11.23
C SER A 6 15.57 -6.65 10.08
N SER A 7 15.26 -6.27 8.83
CA SER A 7 16.06 -6.67 7.65
C SER A 7 17.51 -6.17 7.71
N ARG A 8 17.78 -5.03 8.35
CA ARG A 8 19.15 -4.48 8.51
C ARG A 8 20.10 -5.42 9.25
N ARG A 9 19.61 -6.17 10.25
CA ARG A 9 20.42 -7.19 10.93
C ARG A 9 20.66 -8.40 10.04
N ASN A 10 19.73 -8.72 9.16
CA ASN A 10 19.82 -9.87 8.27
C ASN A 10 20.68 -9.60 7.04
N SER A 11 20.64 -8.39 6.44
CA SER A 11 21.49 -8.03 5.30
C SER A 11 22.99 -8.04 5.64
N ARG A 12 23.36 -7.57 6.84
CA ARG A 12 24.75 -7.67 7.35
C ARG A 12 25.17 -9.12 7.65
N LYS A 13 24.23 -10.02 7.94
CA LYS A 13 24.51 -11.44 8.22
C LYS A 13 24.63 -12.29 6.95
N SER A 14 23.94 -11.92 5.86
CA SER A 14 23.92 -12.70 4.62
C SER A 14 25.11 -12.47 3.69
N GLY A 15 25.91 -11.43 3.91
CA GLY A 15 27.02 -11.05 3.03
C GLY A 15 26.56 -10.50 1.68
N GLN A 16 27.42 -9.74 1.01
CA GLN A 16 27.20 -9.38 -0.40
C GLN A 16 27.47 -10.60 -1.28
N ILE A 17 26.60 -10.83 -2.25
CA ILE A 17 26.66 -11.96 -3.19
C ILE A 17 26.51 -11.44 -4.61
N SER A 18 27.17 -12.08 -5.57
CA SER A 18 27.00 -11.81 -7.00
C SER A 18 25.62 -12.27 -7.51
N PRO A 19 25.13 -11.75 -8.65
CA PRO A 19 23.92 -12.29 -9.29
C PRO A 19 24.00 -13.80 -9.58
N GLN A 20 25.19 -14.32 -9.92
CA GLN A 20 25.40 -15.75 -10.18
C GLN A 20 25.27 -16.59 -8.89
N GLU A 21 25.84 -16.13 -7.78
CA GLU A 21 25.68 -16.77 -6.47
C GLU A 21 24.24 -16.71 -5.98
N PHE A 22 23.55 -15.57 -6.19
CA PHE A 22 22.12 -15.45 -5.92
C PHE A 22 21.32 -16.49 -6.72
N GLY A 23 21.61 -16.63 -8.02
CA GLY A 23 21.01 -17.66 -8.88
C GLY A 23 21.23 -19.08 -8.39
N LYS A 24 22.45 -19.40 -7.91
CA LYS A 24 22.78 -20.72 -7.34
C LYS A 24 22.11 -20.97 -6.00
N ARG A 25 21.97 -19.93 -5.16
CA ARG A 25 21.37 -20.02 -3.82
C ARG A 25 19.86 -20.22 -3.86
N TYR A 26 19.20 -19.62 -4.85
CA TYR A 26 17.74 -19.68 -5.01
C TYR A 26 17.36 -20.24 -6.38
N PRO A 27 17.72 -21.51 -6.69
CA PRO A 27 17.53 -22.06 -8.02
C PRO A 27 16.03 -22.09 -8.37
N ALA A 28 15.72 -21.81 -9.64
CA ALA A 28 14.38 -22.04 -10.15
C ALA A 28 14.06 -23.54 -10.06
N PRO A 29 12.93 -23.92 -9.44
CA PRO A 29 12.58 -25.33 -9.26
C PRO A 29 12.26 -26.01 -10.60
N THR A 30 11.89 -25.22 -11.61
CA THR A 30 11.55 -25.73 -12.94
C THR A 30 12.32 -24.96 -14.00
N ASN A 31 13.01 -25.68 -14.88
CA ASN A 31 13.60 -25.11 -16.07
C ASN A 31 12.55 -25.16 -17.20
N TYR A 32 11.80 -24.09 -17.40
CA TYR A 32 10.89 -24.02 -18.54
C TYR A 32 11.70 -24.00 -19.83
N ALA A 33 11.35 -24.85 -20.78
CA ALA A 33 11.97 -24.83 -22.09
C ALA A 33 11.74 -23.45 -22.73
N GLY A 34 12.82 -22.77 -23.13
CA GLY A 34 12.72 -21.46 -23.79
C GLY A 34 12.03 -21.52 -25.15
N LYS A 35 11.96 -22.72 -25.75
CA LYS A 35 11.19 -23.04 -26.96
C LYS A 35 10.72 -24.49 -26.89
N PHE A 36 9.59 -24.76 -27.53
CA PHE A 36 9.16 -26.13 -27.80
C PHE A 36 10.14 -26.80 -28.77
N SER A 37 10.50 -28.06 -28.51
CA SER A 37 11.39 -28.84 -29.37
C SER A 37 10.70 -29.48 -30.58
N TRP A 38 9.39 -29.29 -30.69
CA TRP A 38 8.54 -29.89 -31.72
C TRP A 38 7.53 -28.86 -32.22
N ASP A 39 6.99 -29.05 -33.43
CA ASP A 39 5.98 -28.17 -34.01
C ASP A 39 4.64 -28.38 -33.27
N PRO A 40 4.14 -27.40 -32.50
CA PRO A 40 2.95 -27.56 -31.68
C PRO A 40 1.68 -27.81 -32.51
N THR A 41 1.71 -27.59 -33.83
CA THR A 41 0.62 -27.93 -34.76
C THR A 41 0.54 -29.41 -35.12
N THR A 42 1.49 -30.22 -34.64
CA THR A 42 1.46 -31.69 -34.75
C THR A 42 0.87 -32.36 -33.50
N ALA A 43 0.33 -31.56 -32.56
CA ALA A 43 -0.26 -32.07 -31.34
C ALA A 43 -1.47 -32.96 -31.66
N LYS A 44 -1.68 -34.00 -30.84
CA LYS A 44 -2.77 -34.99 -31.01
C LYS A 44 -4.14 -34.37 -31.28
N PHE A 45 -4.44 -33.21 -30.71
CA PHE A 45 -5.75 -32.55 -30.78
C PHE A 45 -5.74 -31.26 -31.63
N TRP A 46 -4.70 -31.03 -32.44
CA TRP A 46 -4.58 -29.80 -33.23
C TRP A 46 -5.67 -29.69 -34.31
N ASP A 47 -5.95 -30.78 -35.01
CA ASP A 47 -6.98 -30.80 -36.05
C ASP A 47 -8.37 -30.61 -35.46
N GLU A 48 -8.66 -31.24 -34.31
CA GLU A 48 -9.87 -30.97 -33.55
C GLU A 48 -9.95 -29.50 -33.14
N PHE A 49 -8.89 -28.93 -32.57
CA PHE A 49 -8.87 -27.52 -32.18
C PHE A 49 -9.19 -26.60 -33.39
N ASN A 50 -8.69 -26.92 -34.59
CA ASN A 50 -8.88 -26.09 -35.79
C ASN A 50 -10.12 -26.39 -36.63
N LYS A 51 -11.04 -27.24 -36.17
CA LYS A 51 -12.32 -27.47 -36.87
C LYS A 51 -13.07 -26.14 -37.06
N ASP A 52 -13.52 -25.92 -38.30
CA ASP A 52 -14.29 -24.74 -38.69
C ASP A 52 -15.69 -24.81 -38.05
N PRO A 53 -16.05 -23.87 -37.16
CA PRO A 53 -17.35 -23.88 -36.50
C PRO A 53 -18.52 -23.76 -37.50
N ASN A 54 -18.29 -23.23 -38.71
CA ASN A 54 -19.32 -23.13 -39.75
C ASN A 54 -19.53 -24.42 -40.55
N LYS A 55 -18.65 -25.42 -40.39
CA LYS A 55 -18.75 -26.73 -41.05
C LYS A 55 -19.28 -27.83 -40.13
N ASP A 56 -19.40 -27.56 -38.83
CA ASP A 56 -20.18 -28.36 -37.88
C ASP A 56 -21.67 -27.98 -37.99
N PRO A 57 -22.62 -28.90 -37.69
CA PRO A 57 -24.03 -28.54 -37.63
C PRO A 57 -24.25 -27.37 -36.65
N PRO A 58 -25.21 -26.46 -36.93
CA PRO A 58 -25.48 -25.33 -36.05
C PRO A 58 -25.80 -25.81 -34.64
N PHE A 59 -25.48 -24.96 -33.67
CA PHE A 59 -25.57 -25.38 -32.30
C PHE A 59 -26.99 -25.72 -31.87
N ASP A 60 -27.13 -26.90 -31.27
CA ASP A 60 -28.43 -27.50 -30.95
C ASP A 60 -28.45 -27.98 -29.50
N PHE A 61 -29.18 -27.26 -28.64
CA PHE A 61 -29.33 -27.60 -27.21
C PHE A 61 -29.94 -29.00 -27.00
N ASN A 62 -30.66 -29.54 -27.98
CA ASN A 62 -31.31 -30.85 -27.90
C ASN A 62 -30.35 -32.02 -28.17
N LYS A 63 -29.13 -31.74 -28.66
CA LYS A 63 -28.10 -32.77 -28.86
C LYS A 63 -27.26 -32.97 -27.59
N PRO A 64 -26.67 -34.15 -27.35
CA PRO A 64 -25.66 -34.32 -26.31
C PRO A 64 -24.46 -33.40 -26.57
N ALA A 65 -23.76 -32.94 -25.52
CA ALA A 65 -22.71 -31.91 -25.58
C ALA A 65 -21.68 -32.13 -26.72
N ASN A 66 -21.25 -33.38 -26.91
CA ASN A 66 -20.32 -33.81 -27.97
C ASN A 66 -20.87 -33.77 -29.41
N LYS A 67 -22.13 -33.38 -29.61
CA LYS A 67 -22.82 -33.27 -30.92
C LYS A 67 -23.48 -31.92 -31.13
N ARG A 68 -23.26 -30.95 -30.24
CA ARG A 68 -23.87 -29.62 -30.29
C ARG A 68 -23.18 -28.65 -31.25
N GLY A 69 -22.13 -29.02 -31.99
CA GLY A 69 -21.40 -28.06 -32.83
C GLY A 69 -20.71 -26.96 -32.01
N ARG A 70 -20.01 -26.03 -32.68
CA ARG A 70 -19.17 -25.02 -32.03
C ARG A 70 -19.79 -23.62 -32.07
N TRP A 71 -19.92 -22.99 -30.90
CA TRP A 71 -20.50 -21.65 -30.74
C TRP A 71 -19.49 -20.51 -30.87
N PHE A 72 -18.19 -20.80 -30.74
CA PHE A 72 -17.15 -19.79 -30.70
C PHE A 72 -15.93 -20.22 -31.51
N ASP A 73 -15.39 -19.31 -32.31
CA ASP A 73 -14.24 -19.59 -33.16
C ASP A 73 -12.92 -19.31 -32.44
N PHE A 74 -12.35 -20.37 -31.87
CA PHE A 74 -11.05 -20.35 -31.20
C PHE A 74 -9.85 -20.48 -32.14
N ARG A 75 -10.07 -20.64 -33.46
CA ARG A 75 -8.96 -20.77 -34.41
C ARG A 75 -8.03 -19.57 -34.32
N LEU A 76 -6.74 -19.84 -34.42
CA LEU A 76 -5.71 -18.81 -34.36
C LEU A 76 -5.64 -18.06 -35.69
N ASN A 77 -5.57 -16.73 -35.63
CA ASN A 77 -5.20 -15.95 -36.80
C ASN A 77 -3.70 -16.15 -37.13
N GLN A 78 -3.24 -15.58 -38.24
CA GLN A 78 -1.86 -15.79 -38.70
C GLN A 78 -0.79 -15.33 -37.69
N GLN A 79 -1.02 -14.22 -36.99
CA GLN A 79 -0.08 -13.69 -36.00
C GLN A 79 -0.06 -14.55 -34.73
N GLU A 80 -1.24 -14.96 -34.26
CA GLU A 80 -1.41 -15.84 -33.11
C GLU A 80 -0.81 -17.22 -33.38
N LEU A 81 -1.00 -17.77 -34.59
CA LEU A 81 -0.42 -19.04 -35.01
C LEU A 81 1.10 -18.98 -35.04
N ALA A 82 1.68 -17.89 -35.54
CA ALA A 82 3.13 -17.71 -35.54
C ALA A 82 3.69 -17.72 -34.11
N LYS A 83 3.02 -17.04 -33.17
CA LYS A 83 3.40 -17.04 -31.74
C LYS A 83 3.21 -18.39 -31.09
N PHE A 84 2.12 -19.09 -31.41
CA PHE A 84 1.89 -20.45 -30.95
C PHE A 84 2.98 -21.41 -31.43
N LYS A 85 3.38 -21.34 -32.71
CA LYS A 85 4.49 -22.14 -33.24
C LYS A 85 5.83 -21.84 -32.58
N GLU A 86 6.07 -20.57 -32.23
CA GLU A 86 7.30 -20.14 -31.56
C GLU A 86 7.36 -20.59 -30.10
N ASN A 87 6.26 -20.43 -29.35
CA ASN A 87 6.24 -20.53 -27.89
C ASN A 87 5.54 -21.79 -27.36
N GLY A 88 4.77 -22.49 -28.19
CA GLY A 88 3.84 -23.55 -27.80
C GLY A 88 2.57 -23.04 -27.08
N PHE A 89 2.41 -21.73 -26.92
CA PHE A 89 1.21 -21.09 -26.41
C PHE A 89 1.04 -19.70 -27.05
N VAL A 90 -0.16 -19.15 -26.97
CA VAL A 90 -0.46 -17.77 -27.41
C VAL A 90 -1.46 -17.13 -26.46
N VAL A 91 -1.26 -15.85 -26.18
CA VAL A 91 -2.23 -15.01 -25.47
C VAL A 91 -2.96 -14.16 -26.52
N SER A 92 -4.29 -14.24 -26.55
CA SER A 92 -5.11 -13.56 -27.55
C SER A 92 -6.08 -12.58 -26.89
N GLU A 93 -5.87 -11.29 -27.13
CA GLU A 93 -6.80 -10.22 -26.75
C GLU A 93 -8.14 -10.33 -27.51
N ARG A 94 -8.11 -10.85 -28.73
CA ARG A 94 -9.31 -11.08 -29.56
C ARG A 94 -10.25 -12.10 -28.93
N LEU A 95 -9.70 -13.10 -28.25
CA LEU A 95 -10.46 -14.16 -27.57
C LEU A 95 -10.80 -13.80 -26.11
N SER A 96 -10.60 -12.55 -25.69
CA SER A 96 -10.93 -12.08 -24.35
C SER A 96 -12.44 -12.18 -24.03
N GLY A 97 -12.75 -12.11 -22.74
CA GLY A 97 -14.10 -12.17 -22.21
C GLY A 97 -14.24 -11.25 -21.00
N GLN A 98 -15.48 -11.01 -20.57
CA GLN A 98 -15.81 -10.14 -19.45
C GLN A 98 -15.56 -10.82 -18.09
N SER A 99 -15.48 -12.17 -18.07
CA SER A 99 -15.22 -12.93 -16.86
C SER A 99 -14.62 -14.31 -17.13
N PHE A 100 -14.00 -14.90 -16.10
CA PHE A 100 -13.57 -16.30 -16.14
C PHE A 100 -14.74 -17.27 -16.41
N ALA A 101 -15.91 -17.02 -15.82
CA ALA A 101 -17.09 -17.88 -16.01
C ALA A 101 -17.52 -17.91 -17.48
N GLU A 102 -17.54 -16.74 -18.13
CA GLU A 102 -17.83 -16.65 -19.57
C GLU A 102 -16.79 -17.42 -20.40
N LEU A 103 -15.50 -17.21 -20.14
CA LEU A 103 -14.43 -17.86 -20.89
C LEU A 103 -14.46 -19.38 -20.72
N PHE A 104 -14.64 -19.87 -19.49
CA PHE A 104 -14.77 -21.30 -19.21
C PHE A 104 -16.00 -21.91 -19.88
N TYR A 105 -17.14 -21.20 -19.87
CA TYR A 105 -18.34 -21.67 -20.56
C TYR A 105 -18.14 -21.72 -22.08
N ARG A 106 -17.49 -20.71 -22.69
CA ARG A 106 -17.16 -20.72 -24.13
C ARG A 106 -16.29 -21.94 -24.47
N ILE A 107 -15.25 -22.24 -23.68
CA ILE A 107 -14.38 -23.40 -23.90
C ILE A 107 -15.17 -24.71 -23.74
N TYR A 108 -15.91 -24.85 -22.63
CA TYR A 108 -16.71 -26.03 -22.32
C TYR A 108 -17.78 -26.31 -23.38
N ALA A 109 -18.51 -25.29 -23.82
CA ALA A 109 -19.56 -25.42 -24.83
C ALA A 109 -19.04 -25.83 -26.21
N ASN A 110 -17.73 -25.65 -26.47
CA ASN A 110 -17.06 -26.06 -27.71
C ASN A 110 -16.37 -27.43 -27.58
N ASP A 111 -16.62 -28.18 -26.50
CA ASP A 111 -16.01 -29.47 -26.18
C ASP A 111 -14.46 -29.41 -26.15
N LEU A 112 -13.94 -28.25 -25.72
CA LEU A 112 -12.51 -28.02 -25.53
C LEU A 112 -12.13 -28.24 -24.05
N PRO A 113 -10.89 -28.69 -23.77
CA PRO A 113 -10.44 -28.90 -22.39
C PRO A 113 -10.35 -27.57 -21.63
N VAL A 114 -11.08 -27.47 -20.52
CA VAL A 114 -11.04 -26.30 -19.64
C VAL A 114 -9.90 -26.47 -18.63
N PHE A 115 -8.98 -25.51 -18.62
CA PHE A 115 -7.96 -25.40 -17.58
C PHE A 115 -8.34 -24.29 -16.60
N VAL A 116 -8.65 -24.66 -15.36
CA VAL A 116 -8.91 -23.71 -14.27
C VAL A 116 -7.59 -23.43 -13.56
N SER A 117 -7.03 -22.23 -13.76
CA SER A 117 -5.82 -21.79 -13.08
C SER A 117 -6.13 -21.26 -11.67
N SER A 118 -5.09 -21.15 -10.84
CA SER A 118 -5.19 -20.47 -9.54
C SER A 118 -5.68 -19.03 -9.69
N ASP A 119 -5.38 -18.35 -10.79
CA ASP A 119 -5.80 -16.96 -11.03
C ASP A 119 -7.32 -16.82 -11.06
N ALA A 120 -8.05 -17.82 -11.56
CA ALA A 120 -9.51 -17.78 -11.58
C ALA A 120 -10.10 -17.80 -10.16
N ILE A 121 -9.48 -18.57 -9.26
CA ILE A 121 -9.87 -18.68 -7.86
C ILE A 121 -9.47 -17.40 -7.11
N LEU A 122 -8.22 -16.94 -7.28
CA LEU A 122 -7.72 -15.71 -6.65
C LEU A 122 -8.49 -14.48 -7.11
N HIS A 123 -8.90 -14.42 -8.37
CA HIS A 123 -9.75 -13.36 -8.87
C HIS A 123 -11.16 -13.39 -8.23
N ALA A 124 -11.76 -14.56 -8.07
CA ALA A 124 -13.06 -14.69 -7.39
C ALA A 124 -12.96 -14.27 -5.91
N TRP A 125 -11.88 -14.67 -5.23
CA TRP A 125 -11.56 -14.21 -3.88
C TRP A 125 -11.40 -12.69 -3.82
N HIS A 126 -10.55 -12.12 -4.67
CA HIS A 126 -10.31 -10.67 -4.73
C HIS A 126 -11.61 -9.89 -4.97
N ARG A 127 -12.46 -10.34 -5.92
CA ARG A 127 -13.74 -9.68 -6.17
C ARG A 127 -14.70 -9.74 -4.98
N SER A 128 -14.66 -10.83 -4.21
CA SER A 128 -15.49 -10.97 -3.00
C SER A 128 -14.95 -10.07 -1.88
N TYR A 129 -13.63 -10.04 -1.69
CA TYR A 129 -12.95 -9.13 -0.77
C TYR A 129 -13.27 -7.67 -1.06
N ASP A 130 -13.13 -7.25 -2.32
CA ASP A 130 -13.35 -5.88 -2.79
C ASP A 130 -14.80 -5.46 -2.58
N ALA A 131 -15.77 -6.32 -2.93
CA ALA A 131 -17.19 -6.04 -2.73
C ALA A 131 -17.57 -5.91 -1.24
N MET A 132 -17.04 -6.78 -0.37
CA MET A 132 -17.27 -6.66 1.08
C MET A 132 -16.70 -5.36 1.65
N LEU A 133 -15.50 -4.97 1.21
CA LEU A 133 -14.86 -3.74 1.63
C LEU A 133 -15.64 -2.51 1.14
N GLU A 134 -16.04 -2.49 -0.13
CA GLU A 134 -16.87 -1.43 -0.71
C GLU A 134 -18.17 -1.23 0.08
N GLU A 135 -18.90 -2.32 0.36
CA GLU A 135 -20.14 -2.26 1.11
C GLU A 135 -19.93 -1.73 2.54
N LEU A 136 -18.89 -2.23 3.24
CA LEU A 136 -18.56 -1.77 4.59
C LEU A 136 -18.18 -0.29 4.62
N GLU A 137 -17.42 0.16 3.62
CA GLU A 137 -17.01 1.56 3.49
C GLU A 137 -18.19 2.49 3.25
N ALA A 138 -19.08 2.12 2.32
CA ALA A 138 -20.24 2.91 1.96
C ALA A 138 -21.31 2.96 3.07
N THR A 139 -21.58 1.82 3.73
CA THR A 139 -22.71 1.68 4.65
C THR A 139 -22.39 2.04 6.10
N TYR A 140 -21.13 1.87 6.51
CA TYR A 140 -20.73 2.05 7.92
C TYR A 140 -19.58 3.03 8.09
N LEU A 141 -18.43 2.80 7.44
CA LEU A 141 -17.21 3.54 7.75
C LEU A 141 -17.33 5.02 7.37
N ALA A 142 -17.93 5.36 6.23
CA ALA A 142 -18.16 6.75 5.85
C ALA A 142 -18.96 7.55 6.89
N GLY A 143 -20.03 6.97 7.42
CA GLY A 143 -20.83 7.59 8.48
C GLY A 143 -20.06 7.70 9.80
N SER A 144 -19.42 6.61 10.22
CA SER A 144 -18.63 6.57 11.46
C SER A 144 -17.50 7.59 11.46
N LEU A 145 -16.79 7.76 10.33
CA LEU A 145 -15.77 8.79 10.17
C LEU A 145 -16.34 10.20 10.37
N GLY A 146 -17.50 10.47 9.78
CA GLY A 146 -18.18 11.76 9.93
C GLY A 146 -18.54 12.09 11.38
N GLU A 147 -19.03 11.10 12.13
CA GLU A 147 -19.34 11.27 13.55
C GLU A 147 -18.09 11.49 14.42
N ILE A 148 -17.00 10.76 14.16
CA ILE A 148 -15.73 10.92 14.87
C ILE A 148 -15.19 12.32 14.64
N LEU A 149 -15.09 12.76 13.37
CA LEU A 149 -14.56 14.06 13.01
C LEU A 149 -15.38 15.20 13.61
N THR A 150 -16.71 15.11 13.53
CA THR A 150 -17.63 16.11 14.10
C THR A 150 -17.53 16.16 15.61
N GLY A 151 -17.54 15.00 16.26
CA GLY A 151 -17.41 14.89 17.72
C GLY A 151 -16.11 15.52 18.22
N MET A 152 -15.00 15.35 17.49
CA MET A 152 -13.71 15.99 17.80
C MET A 152 -13.74 17.51 17.57
N ALA A 153 -14.24 17.95 16.41
CA ALA A 153 -14.28 19.37 16.03
C ALA A 153 -15.13 20.21 17.02
N ASP A 154 -16.21 19.63 17.54
CA ASP A 154 -17.07 20.28 18.55
C ASP A 154 -16.37 20.55 19.89
N LYS A 155 -15.22 19.90 20.15
CA LYS A 155 -14.42 20.12 21.38
C LYS A 155 -13.35 21.20 21.23
N ILE A 156 -13.10 21.70 20.02
CA ILE A 156 -12.11 22.77 19.78
C ILE A 156 -12.36 24.02 20.63
N PRO A 157 -13.60 24.57 20.75
CA PRO A 157 -13.82 25.76 21.56
C PRO A 157 -13.51 25.56 23.06
N ALA A 158 -13.77 24.37 23.59
CA ALA A 158 -13.43 24.03 24.97
C ALA A 158 -11.92 23.84 25.17
N ALA A 159 -11.24 23.25 24.19
CA ALA A 159 -9.78 23.14 24.16
C ALA A 159 -9.12 24.53 24.11
N GLN A 160 -9.62 25.45 23.28
CA GLN A 160 -9.12 26.83 23.18
C GLN A 160 -9.13 27.52 24.54
N LYS A 161 -10.25 27.44 25.28
CA LYS A 161 -10.35 28.02 26.63
C LYS A 161 -9.39 27.39 27.64
N LYS A 162 -9.03 26.11 27.46
CA LYS A 162 -8.22 25.37 28.45
C LYS A 162 -6.73 25.57 28.25
N TYR A 163 -6.25 25.57 27.00
CA TYR A 163 -4.82 25.58 26.69
C TYR A 163 -4.47 26.27 25.36
N GLY A 164 -5.43 26.95 24.71
CA GLY A 164 -5.21 27.61 23.42
C GLY A 164 -4.34 28.86 23.48
N ASP A 165 -4.24 29.50 24.64
CA ASP A 165 -3.38 30.68 24.84
C ASP A 165 -1.97 30.32 25.34
N GLY A 166 -1.67 29.02 25.49
CA GLY A 166 -0.36 28.52 25.90
C GLY A 166 0.56 28.16 24.73
N ILE A 167 1.62 27.40 25.02
CA ILE A 167 2.61 26.93 24.04
C ILE A 167 2.00 26.09 22.89
N LEU A 168 0.76 25.62 23.06
CA LEU A 168 0.04 24.77 22.12
C LEU A 168 -0.96 25.51 21.22
N GLY A 169 -1.04 26.84 21.25
CA GLY A 169 -2.02 27.60 20.47
C GLY A 169 -1.97 27.32 18.96
N ASP A 170 -0.76 27.32 18.39
CA ASP A 170 -0.53 26.97 16.98
C ASP A 170 -0.89 25.52 16.65
N SER A 171 -0.61 24.61 17.57
CA SER A 171 -0.96 23.18 17.45
C SER A 171 -2.47 22.96 17.51
N LEU A 172 -3.19 23.80 18.26
CA LEU A 172 -4.65 23.75 18.33
C LEU A 172 -5.28 24.28 17.04
N ALA A 173 -4.73 25.36 16.48
CA ALA A 173 -5.12 25.85 15.16
C ALA A 173 -4.87 24.81 14.06
N ASP A 174 -3.77 24.06 14.15
CA ASP A 174 -3.48 22.93 13.26
C ASP A 174 -4.48 21.78 13.38
N ALA A 175 -4.92 21.45 14.61
CA ALA A 175 -5.94 20.43 14.83
C ALA A 175 -7.32 20.85 14.27
N ASP A 176 -7.73 22.10 14.47
CA ASP A 176 -8.95 22.67 13.87
C ASP A 176 -8.89 22.62 12.33
N TYR A 177 -7.77 23.08 11.75
CA TYR A 177 -7.52 22.99 10.32
C TYR A 177 -7.61 21.55 9.79
N PHE A 178 -6.94 20.60 10.45
CA PHE A 178 -6.90 19.20 10.02
C PHE A 178 -8.30 18.57 9.99
N LEU A 179 -9.07 18.77 11.07
CA LEU A 179 -10.43 18.25 11.19
C LEU A 179 -11.36 18.90 10.16
N ALA A 180 -11.26 20.22 9.98
CA ALA A 180 -12.09 20.94 9.01
C ALA A 180 -11.83 20.52 7.56
N VAL A 181 -10.57 20.26 7.17
CA VAL A 181 -10.27 19.70 5.84
C VAL A 181 -10.90 18.30 5.69
N ALA A 182 -10.73 17.42 6.68
CA ALA A 182 -11.29 16.07 6.65
C ALA A 182 -12.82 16.08 6.50
N GLN A 183 -13.52 16.90 7.30
CA GLN A 183 -14.97 17.07 7.22
C GLN A 183 -15.38 17.66 5.88
N SER A 184 -14.62 18.62 5.35
CA SER A 184 -14.91 19.25 4.06
C SER A 184 -14.81 18.27 2.89
N LEU A 185 -13.82 17.37 2.92
CA LEU A 185 -13.65 16.33 1.91
C LEU A 185 -14.77 15.27 2.00
N LEU A 186 -15.18 14.92 3.22
CA LEU A 186 -16.25 13.93 3.45
C LEU A 186 -17.64 14.45 3.05
N GLN A 187 -17.86 15.76 3.15
CA GLN A 187 -19.12 16.41 2.75
C GLN A 187 -19.10 16.99 1.33
N ASP A 188 -17.94 16.98 0.65
CA ASP A 188 -17.70 17.66 -0.63
C ASP A 188 -18.08 19.15 -0.61
N GLN A 189 -17.93 19.78 0.56
CA GLN A 189 -18.26 21.17 0.80
C GLN A 189 -17.40 21.71 1.95
N GLN A 190 -16.81 22.90 1.76
CA GLN A 190 -16.02 23.54 2.80
C GLN A 190 -16.85 23.75 4.09
N GLN A 191 -16.35 23.20 5.19
CA GLN A 191 -16.91 23.34 6.53
C GLN A 191 -16.29 24.53 7.28
N PRO A 192 -17.07 25.22 8.13
CA PRO A 192 -16.56 26.34 8.91
C PRO A 192 -15.58 25.88 9.99
N THR A 193 -14.47 26.60 10.11
CA THR A 193 -13.46 26.35 11.14
C THR A 193 -13.84 27.01 12.46
N LYS A 194 -13.30 26.53 13.60
CA LYS A 194 -13.56 27.14 14.91
C LYS A 194 -12.54 28.22 15.27
N LEU A 195 -11.36 28.20 14.64
CA LEU A 195 -10.21 29.06 14.92
C LEU A 195 -9.70 29.81 13.68
N LYS A 196 -10.65 30.22 12.80
CA LYS A 196 -10.41 31.08 11.63
C LYS A 196 -9.36 30.51 10.65
N GLN A 197 -9.38 29.19 10.44
CA GLN A 197 -8.52 28.48 9.51
C GLN A 197 -9.14 28.36 8.09
N ASP A 198 -10.28 29.01 7.82
CA ASP A 198 -11.08 28.80 6.60
C ASP A 198 -10.29 29.06 5.30
N ALA A 199 -9.42 30.06 5.28
CA ALA A 199 -8.57 30.35 4.13
C ALA A 199 -7.54 29.24 3.87
N ARG A 200 -7.00 28.66 4.94
CA ARG A 200 -6.05 27.54 4.87
C ARG A 200 -6.76 26.28 4.38
N VAL A 201 -7.96 25.99 4.90
CA VAL A 201 -8.82 24.90 4.43
C VAL A 201 -9.13 25.06 2.94
N ALA A 202 -9.56 26.25 2.51
CA ALA A 202 -9.86 26.53 1.11
C ALA A 202 -8.66 26.30 0.18
N LYS A 203 -7.46 26.70 0.62
CA LYS A 203 -6.21 26.43 -0.13
C LYS A 203 -5.99 24.92 -0.30
N THR A 204 -6.16 24.14 0.76
CA THR A 204 -5.97 22.68 0.74
C THR A 204 -6.98 21.99 -0.16
N LEU A 205 -8.25 22.39 -0.11
CA LEU A 205 -9.29 21.83 -0.97
C LEU A 205 -9.02 22.10 -2.46
N ARG A 206 -8.39 23.23 -2.80
CA ARG A 206 -7.92 23.50 -4.17
C ARG A 206 -6.78 22.58 -4.56
N ALA A 207 -5.74 22.46 -3.74
CA ALA A 207 -4.62 21.55 -4.02
C ALA A 207 -5.07 20.09 -4.20
N VAL A 208 -6.02 19.62 -3.38
CA VAL A 208 -6.66 18.29 -3.52
C VAL A 208 -7.38 18.14 -4.87
N LYS A 209 -7.98 19.22 -5.39
CA LYS A 209 -8.64 19.22 -6.70
C LYS A 209 -7.66 19.28 -7.87
N ASP A 210 -6.53 19.96 -7.68
CA ASP A 210 -5.52 20.19 -8.72
C ASP A 210 -4.65 18.93 -8.97
N LEU A 211 -4.58 18.02 -7.99
CA LEU A 211 -3.95 16.69 -8.11
C LEU A 211 -2.47 16.74 -8.54
N GLN A 212 -1.74 17.78 -8.11
CA GLN A 212 -0.32 17.97 -8.40
C GLN A 212 0.56 17.73 -7.17
N ILE A 213 1.86 17.58 -7.41
CA ILE A 213 2.85 17.72 -6.35
C ILE A 213 3.03 19.20 -6.06
N GLU A 214 2.89 19.60 -4.80
CA GLU A 214 3.06 20.99 -4.36
C GLU A 214 3.87 21.07 -3.07
N GLU A 215 4.73 22.10 -2.96
CA GLU A 215 5.32 22.47 -1.67
C GLU A 215 4.20 23.07 -0.80
N PHE A 216 3.84 22.37 0.27
CA PHE A 216 2.72 22.71 1.14
C PHE A 216 3.16 22.84 2.60
N ILE A 217 2.57 23.78 3.34
CA ILE A 217 2.85 23.96 4.77
C ILE A 217 1.86 23.11 5.58
N LEU A 218 2.36 21.99 6.10
CA LEU A 218 1.64 21.12 7.01
C LEU A 218 2.22 21.27 8.41
N PHE A 219 1.35 21.67 9.36
CA PHE A 219 1.69 21.79 10.78
C PHE A 219 2.94 22.65 11.09
N GLY A 220 3.13 23.73 10.33
CA GLY A 220 4.28 24.63 10.47
C GLY A 220 5.56 24.18 9.75
N LYS A 221 5.54 23.05 9.03
CA LYS A 221 6.66 22.55 8.23
C LYS A 221 6.31 22.55 6.74
N LYS A 222 7.28 22.94 5.91
CA LYS A 222 7.20 22.76 4.46
C LYS A 222 7.41 21.30 4.11
N ARG A 223 6.59 20.77 3.20
CA ARG A 223 6.66 19.40 2.69
C ARG A 223 6.28 19.37 1.22
N ASP A 224 6.90 18.49 0.46
CA ASP A 224 6.42 18.11 -0.86
C ASP A 224 5.24 17.15 -0.69
N VAL A 225 4.05 17.61 -1.00
CA VAL A 225 2.83 16.82 -0.87
C VAL A 225 2.34 16.43 -2.25
N ASP A 226 2.25 15.13 -2.51
CA ASP A 226 1.66 14.59 -3.73
C ASP A 226 0.14 14.52 -3.63
N PHE A 227 -0.55 15.58 -4.08
CA PHE A 227 -2.02 15.59 -4.10
C PHE A 227 -2.61 14.68 -5.19
N SER A 228 -1.82 14.13 -6.12
CA SER A 228 -2.32 13.15 -7.09
C SER A 228 -2.86 11.88 -6.43
N GLN A 229 -2.44 11.60 -5.19
CA GLN A 229 -2.95 10.51 -4.37
C GLN A 229 -4.45 10.65 -4.05
N PHE A 230 -5.02 11.85 -4.15
CA PHE A 230 -6.47 12.10 -3.97
C PHE A 230 -7.31 11.81 -5.20
N LYS A 231 -6.69 11.39 -6.32
CA LYS A 231 -7.42 10.93 -7.51
C LYS A 231 -8.17 9.64 -7.16
N VAL A 232 -9.50 9.72 -7.18
CA VAL A 232 -10.40 8.57 -6.98
C VAL A 232 -10.12 7.51 -8.05
N ARG A 233 -10.10 6.24 -7.66
CA ARG A 233 -9.84 5.08 -8.52
C ARG A 233 -10.47 3.82 -7.95
N GLY A 234 -10.73 2.84 -8.81
CA GLY A 234 -11.26 1.53 -8.38
C GLY A 234 -12.72 1.63 -7.96
N HIS A 235 -13.13 0.82 -6.98
CA HIS A 235 -14.52 0.79 -6.49
C HIS A 235 -14.97 2.14 -5.90
N TYR A 236 -14.04 3.00 -5.48
CA TYR A 236 -14.39 4.33 -4.99
C TYR A 236 -15.09 5.22 -6.03
N GLU A 237 -15.01 4.89 -7.33
CA GLU A 237 -15.72 5.59 -8.40
C GLU A 237 -17.21 5.21 -8.48
N ASN A 238 -17.63 4.11 -7.83
CA ASN A 238 -18.98 3.54 -7.95
C ASN A 238 -20.08 4.39 -7.31
N SER A 239 -19.74 5.25 -6.34
CA SER A 239 -20.72 6.15 -5.71
C SER A 239 -20.10 7.45 -5.19
N ASP A 240 -20.90 8.50 -5.06
CA ASP A 240 -20.40 9.77 -4.51
C ASP A 240 -20.07 9.68 -3.00
N VAL A 241 -20.73 8.77 -2.27
CA VAL A 241 -20.38 8.47 -0.87
C VAL A 241 -18.94 7.95 -0.80
N LEU A 242 -18.60 6.97 -1.63
CA LEU A 242 -17.27 6.39 -1.69
C LEU A 242 -16.22 7.39 -2.18
N LYS A 243 -16.52 8.23 -3.19
CA LYS A 243 -15.63 9.31 -3.64
C LYS A 243 -15.23 10.26 -2.51
N ARG A 244 -16.22 10.71 -1.73
CA ARG A 244 -16.02 11.63 -0.61
C ARG A 244 -15.26 10.96 0.53
N TYR A 245 -15.67 9.74 0.89
CA TYR A 245 -15.01 8.93 1.90
C TYR A 245 -13.55 8.68 1.56
N PHE A 246 -13.23 8.28 0.33
CA PHE A 246 -11.87 8.09 -0.15
C PHE A 246 -11.01 9.32 0.10
N LYS A 247 -11.46 10.51 -0.35
CA LYS A 247 -10.70 11.75 -0.15
C LYS A 247 -10.46 12.06 1.32
N ALA A 248 -11.48 11.90 2.17
CA ALA A 248 -11.34 12.12 3.61
C ALA A 248 -10.38 11.11 4.27
N MET A 249 -10.48 9.83 3.91
CA MET A 249 -9.55 8.78 4.35
C MET A 249 -8.12 9.05 3.92
N MET A 250 -7.92 9.47 2.66
CA MET A 250 -6.61 9.84 2.14
C MET A 250 -5.99 10.99 2.95
N TRP A 251 -6.79 12.01 3.29
CA TRP A 251 -6.34 13.09 4.17
C TRP A 251 -5.98 12.57 5.57
N CYS A 252 -6.88 11.82 6.21
CA CYS A 252 -6.68 11.31 7.57
C CYS A 252 -5.55 10.29 7.71
N GLY A 253 -5.20 9.59 6.63
CA GLY A 253 -4.18 8.55 6.61
C GLY A 253 -2.82 8.97 6.07
N ARG A 254 -2.75 10.03 5.25
CA ARG A 254 -1.48 10.52 4.68
C ARG A 254 -0.90 11.74 5.36
N MET A 255 -1.73 12.63 5.92
CA MET A 255 -1.23 13.88 6.50
C MET A 255 -0.74 13.63 7.93
N ASP A 256 0.44 13.01 8.01
CA ASP A 256 1.03 12.57 9.27
C ASP A 256 1.59 13.72 10.11
N MET A 257 1.52 13.54 11.42
CA MET A 257 2.21 14.38 12.39
C MET A 257 3.49 13.66 12.80
N ARG A 258 4.65 14.21 12.45
CA ARG A 258 5.95 13.61 12.74
C ARG A 258 6.32 13.96 14.18
N ILE A 259 5.82 13.13 15.10
CA ILE A 259 5.83 13.38 16.54
C ILE A 259 7.21 13.27 17.18
N ALA A 260 8.19 12.56 16.61
CA ALA A 260 9.55 12.54 17.14
C ALA A 260 10.62 12.05 16.14
N GLY A 261 11.84 12.57 16.25
CA GLY A 261 13.03 12.18 15.47
C GLY A 261 12.83 12.24 13.96
N GLY A 262 13.63 11.42 13.26
CA GLY A 262 13.72 11.44 11.81
C GLY A 262 14.58 12.59 11.30
N GLU A 263 15.39 12.28 10.30
CA GLU A 263 16.32 13.22 9.68
C GLU A 263 16.50 12.80 8.22
N ASP A 264 16.46 13.80 7.34
CA ASP A 264 16.79 13.67 5.93
C ASP A 264 17.84 14.72 5.54
N TYR A 265 18.09 14.87 4.24
CA TYR A 265 19.08 15.83 3.75
C TYR A 265 18.86 17.28 4.23
N PHE A 266 17.60 17.70 4.40
CA PHE A 266 17.26 19.08 4.79
C PHE A 266 17.18 19.28 6.31
N GLY A 267 17.38 18.20 7.10
CA GLY A 267 17.49 18.24 8.54
C GLY A 267 16.34 17.52 9.27
N PRO A 268 15.99 17.94 10.49
CA PRO A 268 15.00 17.25 11.32
C PRO A 268 13.60 17.23 10.70
N LEU A 269 13.04 16.03 10.61
CA LEU A 269 11.73 15.77 10.00
C LEU A 269 10.56 16.03 10.96
N SER A 270 10.77 15.87 12.26
CA SER A 270 9.76 16.12 13.30
C SER A 270 9.80 17.55 13.83
N SER A 271 8.72 17.93 14.52
CA SER A 271 8.65 19.19 15.26
C SER A 271 7.78 19.08 16.51
N ALA A 272 8.04 19.94 17.50
CA ALA A 272 7.25 20.03 18.72
C ALA A 272 5.78 20.44 18.45
N ARG A 273 5.55 21.27 17.42
CA ARG A 273 4.22 21.69 16.97
C ARG A 273 3.39 20.51 16.45
N GLU A 274 4.00 19.57 15.72
CA GLU A 274 3.34 18.35 15.26
C GLU A 274 3.04 17.39 16.42
N LEU A 275 3.96 17.22 17.37
CA LEU A 275 3.68 16.49 18.60
C LEU A 275 2.49 17.12 19.34
N GLY A 276 2.51 18.43 19.53
CA GLY A 276 1.41 19.17 20.16
C GLY A 276 0.07 18.95 19.45
N SER A 277 0.08 18.97 18.12
CA SER A 277 -1.13 18.75 17.31
C SER A 277 -1.67 17.34 17.50
N ALA A 278 -0.79 16.32 17.56
CA ALA A 278 -1.17 14.93 17.80
C ALA A 278 -1.76 14.74 19.22
N MET A 279 -1.16 15.39 20.22
CA MET A 279 -1.66 15.36 21.61
C MET A 279 -3.03 16.02 21.73
N ILE A 280 -3.25 17.11 21.00
CA ILE A 280 -4.55 17.80 20.95
C ILE A 280 -5.59 16.91 20.27
N LEU A 281 -5.30 16.32 19.11
CA LEU A 281 -6.23 15.40 18.47
C LEU A 281 -6.59 14.23 19.42
N ASN A 282 -5.63 13.70 20.17
CA ASN A 282 -5.89 12.67 21.17
C ASN A 282 -6.83 13.13 22.29
N ASP A 283 -6.62 14.33 22.83
CA ASP A 283 -7.49 14.93 23.85
C ASP A 283 -8.89 15.26 23.29
N LEU A 284 -9.01 15.73 22.05
CA LEU A 284 -10.29 15.99 21.39
C LEU A 284 -11.08 14.69 21.19
N LEU A 285 -10.42 13.61 20.74
CA LEU A 285 -11.06 12.30 20.60
C LEU A 285 -11.56 11.79 21.95
N ALA A 286 -10.73 11.86 23.00
CA ALA A 286 -11.13 11.45 24.34
C ALA A 286 -12.34 12.27 24.86
N ARG A 287 -12.30 13.61 24.72
CA ARG A 287 -13.40 14.51 25.14
C ARG A 287 -14.68 14.33 24.33
N SER A 288 -14.57 13.89 23.09
CA SER A 288 -15.74 13.64 22.22
C SER A 288 -16.55 12.41 22.63
N GLY A 289 -15.95 11.50 23.41
CA GLY A 289 -16.53 10.19 23.70
C GLY A 289 -16.44 9.20 22.52
N LYS A 290 -15.78 9.58 21.41
CA LYS A 290 -15.69 8.80 20.17
C LYS A 290 -14.49 7.85 20.10
N PHE A 291 -13.75 7.64 21.20
CA PHE A 291 -12.60 6.75 21.20
C PHE A 291 -12.97 5.30 20.82
N GLU A 292 -14.05 4.76 21.38
CA GLU A 292 -14.52 3.40 21.06
C GLU A 292 -14.99 3.27 19.60
N ASP A 293 -15.65 4.31 19.07
CA ASP A 293 -16.08 4.38 17.68
C ASP A 293 -14.86 4.36 16.75
N TRP A 294 -13.86 5.21 17.03
CA TRP A 294 -12.58 5.21 16.31
C TRP A 294 -11.84 3.87 16.43
N GLN A 295 -11.82 3.27 17.62
CA GLN A 295 -11.10 2.00 17.83
C GLN A 295 -11.79 0.86 17.07
N ARG A 296 -13.13 0.85 16.99
CA ARG A 296 -13.89 -0.09 16.17
C ARG A 296 -13.62 0.13 14.68
N PHE A 297 -13.64 1.39 14.24
CA PHE A 297 -13.28 1.76 12.87
C PHE A 297 -11.90 1.22 12.50
N ASP A 298 -10.87 1.54 13.29
CA ASP A 298 -9.49 1.16 12.98
C ASP A 298 -9.31 -0.36 12.98
N ARG A 299 -9.92 -1.09 13.93
CA ARG A 299 -9.90 -2.56 13.96
C ARG A 299 -10.50 -3.19 12.71
N LEU A 300 -11.61 -2.67 12.20
CA LEU A 300 -12.23 -3.19 10.98
C LEU A 300 -11.27 -3.07 9.79
N ILE A 301 -10.65 -1.89 9.61
CA ILE A 301 -9.65 -1.72 8.54
C ILE A 301 -8.44 -2.64 8.76
N GLN A 302 -8.00 -2.82 10.01
CA GLN A 302 -6.89 -3.72 10.31
C GLN A 302 -7.19 -5.18 9.93
N THR A 303 -8.42 -5.65 10.10
CA THR A 303 -8.83 -6.99 9.66
C THR A 303 -8.76 -7.16 8.14
N PHE A 304 -9.04 -6.11 7.37
CA PHE A 304 -9.02 -6.18 5.91
C PHE A 304 -7.62 -6.02 5.31
N VAL A 305 -6.82 -5.08 5.81
CA VAL A 305 -5.57 -4.65 5.12
C VAL A 305 -4.33 -4.85 5.98
N GLY A 306 -4.49 -4.90 7.31
CA GLY A 306 -3.40 -5.11 8.27
C GLY A 306 -3.17 -3.95 9.23
N ARG A 307 -2.18 -4.13 10.11
CA ARG A 307 -1.87 -3.18 11.19
C ARG A 307 -1.45 -1.79 10.68
N THR A 308 -1.71 -0.76 11.47
CA THR A 308 -1.27 0.62 11.18
C THR A 308 0.25 0.79 11.27
N ASP A 309 0.88 1.39 10.26
CA ASP A 309 2.33 1.69 10.22
C ASP A 309 2.67 3.08 10.80
N SER A 310 2.03 3.42 11.92
CA SER A 310 2.26 4.66 12.65
C SER A 310 1.77 4.53 14.11
N ALA A 311 1.96 5.57 14.91
CA ALA A 311 1.30 5.70 16.18
C ALA A 311 -0.21 5.88 15.95
N THR A 312 -1.00 5.42 16.91
CA THR A 312 -2.46 5.50 16.93
C THR A 312 -2.88 6.24 18.21
N PHE A 313 -4.15 6.65 18.33
CA PHE A 313 -4.62 7.30 19.55
C PHE A 313 -4.40 6.44 20.81
N ALA A 314 -4.64 5.12 20.71
CA ALA A 314 -4.38 4.20 21.81
C ALA A 314 -2.90 4.21 22.25
N HIS A 315 -1.96 4.32 21.30
CA HIS A 315 -0.54 4.45 21.63
C HIS A 315 -0.21 5.79 22.29
N LEU A 316 -0.79 6.89 21.80
CA LEU A 316 -0.56 8.23 22.36
C LEU A 316 -1.12 8.34 23.79
N ASP A 317 -2.32 7.82 24.03
CA ASP A 317 -2.94 7.77 25.35
C ASP A 317 -2.10 6.95 26.35
N ALA A 318 -1.60 5.78 25.94
CA ALA A 318 -0.71 4.98 26.77
C ALA A 318 0.62 5.71 27.09
N LEU A 319 1.20 6.42 26.12
CA LEU A 319 2.41 7.21 26.32
C LEU A 319 2.19 8.36 27.31
N MET A 320 1.09 9.11 27.16
CA MET A 320 0.70 10.20 28.07
C MET A 320 0.53 9.68 29.50
N LYS A 321 -0.23 8.59 29.68
CA LYS A 321 -0.43 7.95 30.99
C LYS A 321 0.90 7.50 31.61
N SER A 322 1.78 6.89 30.81
CA SER A 322 3.11 6.46 31.28
C SER A 322 4.02 7.62 31.68
N ALA A 323 3.74 8.84 31.20
CA ALA A 323 4.47 10.06 31.55
C ALA A 323 3.79 10.84 32.69
N GLY A 324 2.68 10.33 33.26
CA GLY A 324 1.92 11.04 34.28
C GLY A 324 1.15 12.25 33.76
N LEU A 325 1.01 12.38 32.43
CA LEU A 325 0.32 13.50 31.79
C LEU A 325 -1.18 13.15 31.65
N LYS A 326 -2.03 14.07 32.08
CA LYS A 326 -3.50 13.94 32.06
C LYS A 326 -4.12 14.69 30.89
N SER A 327 -3.49 15.75 30.40
CA SER A 327 -3.97 16.50 29.26
C SER A 327 -2.86 17.29 28.57
N PRO A 328 -3.07 17.77 27.33
CA PRO A 328 -2.11 18.63 26.64
C PRO A 328 -1.75 19.90 27.44
N ALA A 329 -2.64 20.37 28.32
CA ALA A 329 -2.37 21.49 29.21
C ALA A 329 -1.21 21.26 30.19
N ASP A 330 -0.75 20.02 30.37
CA ASP A 330 0.37 19.69 31.24
C ASP A 330 1.72 20.05 30.59
N PHE A 331 1.77 20.23 29.26
CA PHE A 331 2.92 20.82 28.57
C PHE A 331 2.91 22.34 28.76
N LYS A 332 3.91 22.87 29.45
CA LYS A 332 4.05 24.31 29.77
C LYS A 332 5.11 24.99 28.93
N THR A 333 6.16 24.27 28.56
CA THR A 333 7.30 24.82 27.82
C THR A 333 7.66 23.97 26.60
N ALA A 334 8.58 24.48 25.78
CA ALA A 334 9.14 23.73 24.66
C ALA A 334 9.93 22.50 25.15
N GLU A 335 10.65 22.64 26.27
CA GLU A 335 11.43 21.57 26.89
C GLU A 335 10.56 20.39 27.33
N ASP A 336 9.33 20.63 27.78
CA ASP A 336 8.38 19.54 28.12
C ASP A 336 8.05 18.69 26.89
N LEU A 337 7.83 19.34 25.73
CA LEU A 337 7.57 18.67 24.47
C LEU A 337 8.81 17.91 24.00
N GLU A 338 9.99 18.52 24.04
CA GLU A 338 11.26 17.89 23.65
C GLU A 338 11.58 16.66 24.52
N ALA A 339 11.38 16.75 25.84
CA ALA A 339 11.55 15.63 26.75
C ALA A 339 10.58 14.47 26.40
N PHE A 340 9.34 14.79 26.03
CA PHE A 340 8.39 13.78 25.60
C PHE A 340 8.75 13.18 24.24
N GLN A 341 9.26 13.96 23.29
CA GLN A 341 9.80 13.44 22.03
C GLN A 341 10.96 12.45 22.26
N ALA A 342 11.89 12.77 23.17
CA ALA A 342 12.96 11.88 23.55
C ALA A 342 12.44 10.55 24.13
N LYS A 343 11.39 10.61 24.96
CA LYS A 343 10.71 9.41 25.49
C LYS A 343 10.06 8.57 24.39
N ILE A 344 9.42 9.20 23.40
CA ILE A 344 8.87 8.50 22.23
C ILE A 344 9.99 7.80 21.46
N LEU A 345 11.13 8.46 21.23
CA LEU A 345 12.26 7.92 20.49
C LEU A 345 12.93 6.73 21.16
N ALA A 346 12.97 6.71 22.50
CA ALA A 346 13.44 5.57 23.27
C ALA A 346 12.55 4.32 23.10
N GLY A 347 11.30 4.50 22.65
CA GLY A 347 10.32 3.44 22.45
C GLY A 347 10.22 2.91 21.01
N LYS A 348 9.17 2.11 20.79
CA LYS A 348 8.81 1.53 19.48
C LYS A 348 7.52 2.11 18.88
N VAL A 349 6.87 3.04 19.59
CA VAL A 349 5.65 3.71 19.12
C VAL A 349 5.98 4.61 17.94
N GLY A 350 5.10 4.63 16.93
CA GLY A 350 5.27 5.48 15.75
C GLY A 350 6.36 5.04 14.79
N LEU A 351 7.01 3.89 15.00
CA LEU A 351 7.97 3.36 14.02
C LEU A 351 7.24 3.09 12.69
N GLN A 352 7.79 3.61 11.60
CA GLN A 352 7.35 3.33 10.24
C GLN A 352 8.28 2.27 9.61
N GLU A 353 7.69 1.27 8.98
CA GLU A 353 8.39 0.21 8.25
C GLU A 353 8.28 0.41 6.73
N ILE A 354 7.26 1.15 6.28
CA ILE A 354 7.06 1.52 4.87
C ILE A 354 7.31 3.02 4.66
N ARG A 355 7.78 3.36 3.46
CA ARG A 355 8.04 4.76 3.08
C ARG A 355 6.81 5.31 2.36
N GLY A 356 5.94 5.97 3.13
CA GLY A 356 4.71 6.58 2.62
C GLY A 356 4.86 7.97 2.02
N ASP A 357 6.01 8.62 2.19
CA ASP A 357 6.27 10.02 1.81
C ASP A 357 7.56 10.17 0.99
N VAL A 358 7.73 11.35 0.40
CA VAL A 358 8.98 11.76 -0.25
C VAL A 358 9.99 12.15 0.82
N TYR A 359 11.16 11.51 0.78
CA TYR A 359 12.30 11.81 1.65
C TYR A 359 13.55 11.99 0.81
N THR A 360 14.40 12.94 1.21
CA THR A 360 15.66 13.18 0.50
C THR A 360 16.81 12.51 1.23
N SER A 361 17.43 11.51 0.60
CA SER A 361 18.54 10.80 1.23
C SER A 361 19.74 11.72 1.49
N PRO A 362 20.34 11.68 2.69
CA PRO A 362 21.51 12.50 3.00
C PRO A 362 22.74 12.09 2.15
N PHE A 363 23.66 13.03 1.92
CA PHE A 363 24.96 12.68 1.33
C PHE A 363 25.78 11.81 2.28
N GLY A 364 26.65 10.99 1.70
CA GLY A 364 27.47 10.04 2.45
C GLY A 364 26.96 8.62 2.31
N ALA A 365 27.90 7.71 2.13
CA ALA A 365 27.63 6.31 1.86
C ALA A 365 27.21 5.54 3.14
N ASP A 366 27.52 6.11 4.30
CA ASP A 366 27.25 5.64 5.65
C ASP A 366 25.94 6.19 6.25
N LYS A 367 25.30 7.19 5.61
CA LYS A 367 24.07 7.83 6.09
C LYS A 367 22.86 7.35 5.28
N GLN A 368 21.75 7.08 5.94
CA GLN A 368 20.47 6.77 5.28
C GLN A 368 19.38 7.66 5.87
N VAL A 369 18.27 7.82 5.14
CA VAL A 369 17.07 8.44 5.71
C VAL A 369 16.70 7.69 6.99
N VAL A 370 16.51 8.45 8.07
CA VAL A 370 15.91 7.94 9.30
C VAL A 370 14.46 8.42 9.29
N LEU A 371 13.52 7.48 9.16
CA LEU A 371 12.10 7.83 9.17
C LEU A 371 11.70 8.40 10.54
N PRO A 372 10.82 9.41 10.56
CA PRO A 372 10.31 9.97 11.80
C PRO A 372 9.42 8.94 12.52
N ARG A 373 9.18 9.20 13.81
CA ARG A 373 8.05 8.62 14.50
C ARG A 373 6.82 9.43 14.12
N SER A 374 5.84 8.78 13.52
CA SER A 374 4.66 9.48 13.01
C SER A 374 3.39 9.04 13.72
N PHE A 375 2.45 9.98 13.83
CA PHE A 375 1.05 9.74 14.20
C PHE A 375 0.17 10.13 13.02
N THR A 376 -0.90 9.37 12.83
CA THR A 376 -1.96 9.66 11.85
C THR A 376 -3.31 9.32 12.49
N LEU A 377 -4.39 9.99 12.05
CA LEU A 377 -5.73 9.69 12.54
C LEU A 377 -6.17 8.30 12.08
N LEU A 378 -5.90 7.95 10.80
CA LEU A 378 -6.20 6.65 10.18
C LEU A 378 -5.06 6.18 9.28
N GLY A 379 -3.93 5.85 9.89
CA GLY A 379 -2.68 5.62 9.16
C GLY A 379 -2.71 4.51 8.13
N GLN A 380 -1.79 4.64 7.18
CA GLN A 380 -1.49 3.61 6.20
C GLN A 380 -1.25 2.26 6.88
N LYS A 381 -1.74 1.20 6.25
CA LYS A 381 -1.58 -0.15 6.76
C LYS A 381 -0.28 -0.74 6.23
N PHE A 382 0.39 -1.49 7.09
CA PHE A 382 1.57 -2.25 6.72
C PHE A 382 1.19 -3.36 5.76
N ALA A 383 1.74 -3.32 4.55
CA ALA A 383 1.62 -4.38 3.57
C ALA A 383 3.02 -4.95 3.26
N VAL A 384 3.14 -6.27 3.18
CA VAL A 384 4.43 -6.97 3.05
C VAL A 384 5.15 -6.62 1.75
N ASP A 385 4.40 -6.43 0.67
CA ASP A 385 4.88 -6.00 -0.64
C ASP A 385 5.42 -4.55 -0.60
N SER A 386 4.73 -3.64 0.07
CA SER A 386 5.17 -2.27 0.30
C SER A 386 6.47 -2.23 1.12
N TRP A 387 6.62 -3.14 2.08
CA TRP A 387 7.87 -3.31 2.81
C TRP A 387 8.99 -3.86 1.93
N VAL A 388 8.74 -4.92 1.16
CA VAL A 388 9.74 -5.48 0.23
C VAL A 388 10.23 -4.43 -0.75
N THR A 389 9.30 -3.72 -1.40
CA THR A 389 9.60 -2.68 -2.39
C THR A 389 10.46 -1.57 -1.78
N ALA A 390 10.17 -1.14 -0.55
CA ALA A 390 10.98 -0.17 0.17
C ALA A 390 12.42 -0.67 0.47
N LYS A 391 12.62 -1.98 0.73
CA LYS A 391 13.94 -2.56 1.03
C LYS A 391 14.83 -2.83 -0.19
N VAL A 392 14.27 -2.77 -1.39
CA VAL A 392 14.99 -3.05 -2.65
C VAL A 392 15.12 -1.84 -3.55
N VAL A 393 14.99 -0.65 -2.97
CA VAL A 393 15.22 0.64 -3.64
C VAL A 393 16.14 1.52 -2.81
N TYR A 394 16.59 2.60 -3.44
CA TYR A 394 17.38 3.65 -2.83
C TYR A 394 16.62 4.30 -1.66
N ASP A 395 17.25 4.59 -0.53
CA ASP A 395 18.66 4.39 -0.16
C ASP A 395 18.91 3.16 0.74
N ASP A 396 17.98 2.18 0.81
CA ASP A 396 18.11 1.00 1.69
C ASP A 396 19.21 0.01 1.23
N ILE A 397 19.71 0.14 -0.01
CA ILE A 397 20.70 -0.77 -0.60
C ILE A 397 22.11 -0.20 -0.49
N LEU A 398 23.02 -0.98 0.11
CA LEU A 398 24.44 -0.67 0.23
C LEU A 398 25.31 -1.77 -0.41
N TRP A 399 26.09 -1.40 -1.42
CA TRP A 399 27.05 -2.27 -2.11
C TRP A 399 28.47 -1.70 -1.97
N ASP A 400 29.43 -2.49 -1.46
CA ASP A 400 30.79 -2.01 -1.11
C ASP A 400 30.81 -0.70 -0.30
N GLY A 401 29.88 -0.57 0.65
CA GLY A 401 29.71 0.63 1.45
C GLY A 401 29.15 1.83 0.69
N GLN A 402 28.77 1.69 -0.58
CA GLN A 402 28.16 2.72 -1.43
C GLN A 402 26.66 2.50 -1.63
N LYS A 403 25.91 3.59 -1.74
CA LYS A 403 24.48 3.52 -2.07
C LYS A 403 24.28 3.07 -3.51
N VAL A 404 23.33 2.18 -3.72
CA VAL A 404 22.97 1.70 -5.05
C VAL A 404 21.81 2.52 -5.60
N GLY A 405 21.98 3.12 -6.79
CA GLY A 405 21.04 4.04 -7.44
C GLY A 405 19.79 3.36 -8.05
N ARG A 406 19.29 2.29 -7.44
CA ARG A 406 18.05 1.63 -7.87
C ARG A 406 16.85 2.41 -7.33
N MET A 407 16.12 3.11 -8.19
CA MET A 407 14.99 3.96 -7.76
C MET A 407 13.62 3.29 -7.91
N VAL A 408 13.52 2.25 -8.72
CA VAL A 408 12.23 1.63 -9.08
C VAL A 408 12.23 0.15 -8.72
N PRO A 409 11.27 -0.34 -7.92
CA PRO A 409 11.11 -1.76 -7.63
C PRO A 409 10.36 -2.47 -8.78
N SER A 410 10.15 -3.78 -8.67
CA SER A 410 9.37 -4.56 -9.64
C SER A 410 8.52 -5.61 -8.94
N CYS A 411 7.38 -5.98 -9.55
CA CYS A 411 6.54 -7.09 -9.09
C CYS A 411 7.31 -8.42 -8.96
N VAL A 412 8.34 -8.61 -9.79
CA VAL A 412 9.25 -9.77 -9.71
C VAL A 412 10.03 -9.80 -8.38
N ASP A 413 10.36 -8.64 -7.79
CA ASP A 413 11.02 -8.56 -6.49
C ASP A 413 10.07 -9.07 -5.38
N VAL A 414 8.80 -8.65 -5.45
CA VAL A 414 7.73 -9.09 -4.51
C VAL A 414 7.43 -10.57 -4.67
N ALA A 415 7.29 -11.06 -5.91
CA ALA A 415 7.06 -12.47 -6.17
C ALA A 415 8.19 -13.35 -5.59
N PHE A 416 9.44 -12.93 -5.72
CA PHE A 416 10.56 -13.64 -5.12
C PHE A 416 10.58 -13.55 -3.59
N ALA A 417 10.51 -12.33 -3.04
CA ALA A 417 10.80 -12.10 -1.63
C ALA A 417 9.59 -12.31 -0.72
N ALA A 418 8.40 -11.85 -1.13
CA ALA A 418 7.18 -11.99 -0.33
C ALA A 418 6.46 -13.31 -0.59
N LEU A 419 6.32 -13.72 -1.85
CA LEU A 419 5.56 -14.93 -2.22
C LEU A 419 6.41 -16.20 -2.30
N GLY A 420 7.70 -16.06 -2.02
CA GLY A 420 8.62 -17.19 -1.98
C GLY A 420 8.95 -17.83 -3.33
N ASN A 421 8.63 -17.16 -4.45
CA ASN A 421 8.64 -17.76 -5.78
C ASN A 421 10.03 -17.75 -6.44
N ASN A 422 10.81 -18.82 -6.21
CA ASN A 422 12.14 -18.99 -6.84
C ASN A 422 12.10 -19.17 -8.36
N GLN A 423 10.92 -19.39 -8.96
CA GLN A 423 10.80 -19.47 -10.43
C GLN A 423 11.16 -18.14 -11.10
N THR A 424 11.11 -17.03 -10.35
CA THR A 424 11.47 -15.70 -10.82
C THR A 424 12.99 -15.45 -10.85
N THR A 425 13.80 -16.29 -10.21
CA THR A 425 15.25 -16.08 -10.07
C THR A 425 15.97 -15.85 -11.40
N PRO A 426 15.72 -16.61 -12.49
CA PRO A 426 16.40 -16.36 -13.77
C PRO A 426 16.10 -14.98 -14.35
N ILE A 427 14.85 -14.49 -14.19
CA ILE A 427 14.43 -13.15 -14.62
C ILE A 427 15.15 -12.08 -13.80
N LEU A 428 15.29 -12.30 -12.49
CA LEU A 428 15.99 -11.38 -11.60
C LEU A 428 17.48 -11.31 -11.93
N VAL A 429 18.14 -12.45 -12.12
CA VAL A 429 19.55 -12.52 -12.52
C VAL A 429 19.77 -11.80 -13.85
N GLU A 430 18.94 -12.08 -14.86
CA GLU A 430 19.04 -11.43 -16.15
C GLU A 430 18.84 -9.91 -16.06
N ARG A 431 17.94 -9.43 -15.20
CA ARG A 431 17.78 -7.99 -14.96
C ARG A 431 18.96 -7.37 -14.20
N MET A 432 19.58 -8.12 -13.29
CA MET A 432 20.78 -7.67 -12.57
C MET A 432 22.00 -7.58 -13.48
N THR A 433 22.09 -8.40 -14.54
CA THR A 433 23.27 -8.46 -15.42
C THR A 433 23.08 -7.72 -16.75
N HIS A 434 21.92 -7.90 -17.40
CA HIS A 434 21.69 -7.49 -18.79
C HIS A 434 20.44 -6.64 -18.99
N GLY A 435 19.65 -6.39 -17.94
CA GLY A 435 18.42 -5.61 -18.04
C GLY A 435 18.63 -4.19 -18.57
N LYS A 436 17.54 -3.58 -19.05
CA LYS A 436 17.57 -2.34 -19.84
C LYS A 436 16.98 -1.13 -19.12
N HIS A 437 16.22 -1.33 -18.04
CA HIS A 437 15.56 -0.22 -17.37
C HIS A 437 16.57 0.59 -16.54
N PRO A 438 16.81 1.87 -16.85
CA PRO A 438 17.95 2.63 -16.32
C PRO A 438 17.92 2.83 -14.80
N LEU A 439 16.73 2.93 -14.22
CA LEU A 439 16.54 3.17 -12.78
C LEU A 439 16.26 1.90 -11.96
N ARG A 440 16.34 0.73 -12.60
CA ARG A 440 15.98 -0.55 -11.98
C ARG A 440 17.08 -1.58 -12.22
N ASP A 441 17.37 -1.87 -13.47
CA ASP A 441 18.21 -2.97 -13.89
C ASP A 441 19.71 -2.63 -13.81
N LYS A 442 20.58 -3.64 -13.87
CA LYS A 442 22.04 -3.51 -13.75
C LYS A 442 22.51 -2.84 -12.45
N GLN A 443 21.77 -3.10 -11.37
CA GLN A 443 22.06 -2.61 -10.02
C GLN A 443 22.39 -3.79 -9.11
N ASN A 444 23.30 -3.60 -8.15
CA ASN A 444 23.68 -4.64 -7.19
C ASN A 444 22.77 -4.62 -5.95
N TYR A 445 21.63 -5.32 -6.00
CA TYR A 445 20.63 -5.34 -4.91
C TYR A 445 20.24 -6.74 -4.42
N GLN A 446 20.79 -7.79 -5.04
CA GLN A 446 20.50 -9.20 -4.75
C GLN A 446 20.67 -9.59 -3.27
N HIS A 447 21.63 -9.00 -2.56
CA HIS A 447 21.84 -9.24 -1.13
C HIS A 447 20.71 -8.66 -0.27
N ASN A 448 20.20 -7.47 -0.61
CA ASN A 448 19.03 -6.88 0.03
C ASN A 448 17.76 -7.68 -0.29
N LEU A 449 17.60 -8.11 -1.54
CA LEU A 449 16.47 -8.94 -1.95
C LEU A 449 16.46 -10.30 -1.22
N ALA A 450 17.62 -10.96 -1.11
CA ALA A 450 17.79 -12.18 -0.33
C ALA A 450 17.53 -11.95 1.17
N ALA A 451 17.98 -10.82 1.74
CA ALA A 451 17.70 -10.47 3.13
C ALA A 451 16.20 -10.24 3.38
N ALA A 452 15.50 -9.58 2.45
CA ALA A 452 14.05 -9.40 2.51
C ALA A 452 13.33 -10.76 2.47
N ARG A 453 13.70 -11.65 1.54
CA ARG A 453 13.18 -13.02 1.46
C ARG A 453 13.40 -13.79 2.77
N ASN A 454 14.64 -13.84 3.26
CA ASN A 454 14.97 -14.58 4.48
C ASN A 454 14.21 -14.03 5.70
N THR A 455 13.99 -12.72 5.76
CA THR A 455 13.19 -12.12 6.83
C THR A 455 11.73 -12.57 6.77
N ILE A 456 11.17 -12.69 5.57
CA ILE A 456 9.78 -13.15 5.39
C ILE A 456 9.65 -14.65 5.69
N ASP A 457 10.59 -15.47 5.23
CA ASP A 457 10.63 -16.91 5.50
C ASP A 457 10.75 -17.25 7.00
N LEU A 458 11.24 -16.30 7.83
CA LEU A 458 11.34 -16.45 9.28
C LEU A 458 10.03 -16.15 10.02
N HIS A 459 9.00 -15.65 9.34
CA HIS A 459 7.71 -15.40 9.98
C HIS A 459 7.00 -16.73 10.31
N HIS A 460 6.39 -16.77 11.49
CA HIS A 460 5.51 -17.88 11.88
C HIS A 460 4.28 -17.90 10.97
N SER A 461 3.70 -19.07 10.73
CA SER A 461 2.53 -19.23 9.84
C SER A 461 1.37 -18.29 10.20
N SER A 462 1.16 -18.07 11.50
CA SER A 462 0.14 -17.15 12.02
C SER A 462 0.31 -15.68 11.60
N ALA A 463 1.43 -15.29 10.99
CA ALA A 463 1.61 -13.96 10.42
C ALA A 463 0.79 -13.79 9.13
N TRP A 464 0.54 -14.87 8.39
CA TRP A 464 -0.30 -14.89 7.20
C TRP A 464 -1.78 -14.78 7.56
N ASP A 465 -2.17 -15.26 8.74
CA ASP A 465 -3.54 -15.17 9.27
C ASP A 465 -3.87 -13.82 9.94
N GLU A 466 -2.97 -12.82 9.89
CA GLU A 466 -3.15 -11.56 10.63
C GLU A 466 -4.30 -10.71 10.06
N ASN A 467 -4.57 -10.80 8.75
CA ASN A 467 -5.61 -10.05 8.04
C ASN A 467 -5.93 -10.70 6.69
N LEU A 468 -7.05 -10.28 6.09
CA LEU A 468 -7.55 -10.83 4.83
C LEU A 468 -6.70 -10.49 3.59
N TYR A 469 -5.81 -9.50 3.67
CA TYR A 469 -4.89 -9.14 2.58
C TYR A 469 -3.68 -10.09 2.53
N MET A 470 -3.22 -10.55 3.69
CA MET A 470 -2.06 -11.44 3.83
C MET A 470 -2.41 -12.92 3.70
N GLY A 471 -3.65 -13.30 4.06
CA GLY A 471 -4.12 -14.69 4.17
C GLY A 471 -4.92 -15.22 2.98
#